data_AF-A0A7W4VFI8-F1
#
_entry.id   AF-A0A7W4VFI8-F1
#
_cell.length_a   1.000
_cell.length_b   1.000
_cell.length_c   1.000
_cell.angle_alpha   90.00
_cell.angle_beta   90.00
_cell.angle_gamma   90.00
#
_symmetry.space_group_name_H-M   'P 1'
#
loop_
_entity.id
_entity.type
_entity.pdbx_description
1 polymer ?
#
loop_
_entity_poly.entity_id
_entity_poly.type
_entity_poly.pdbx_seq_one_letter_code
_entity_poly.pdbx_strand_id
1 'polypeptide(L)' 'MEQIRSREAIRAEGARAAREGKGMSACRYEEGTEARDEWDNGYCQACARAVVANSAAIRVAA' A
#
# COMPACT_ATOMS: atom_id res chain seq x y z
N MET A 1 22.60 -11.40 8.24
CA MET A 1 22.72 -10.34 7.21
C MET A 1 21.48 -10.39 6.33
N GLU A 2 21.04 -9.20 5.94
CA GLU A 2 19.68 -8.84 5.57
C GLU A 2 19.11 -9.61 4.37
N GLN A 3 17.92 -10.18 4.57
CA GLN A 3 17.09 -10.58 3.45
C GLN A 3 16.59 -9.30 2.79
N ILE A 4 17.30 -8.82 1.77
CA ILE A 4 16.76 -7.85 0.82
C ILE A 4 15.53 -8.54 0.22
N ARG A 5 14.36 -8.27 0.80
CA ARG A 5 13.10 -8.81 0.30
C ARG A 5 12.95 -8.29 -1.13
N SER A 6 12.57 -9.17 -2.05
CA SER A 6 12.32 -8.77 -3.44
C SER A 6 11.35 -7.59 -3.50
N ARG A 7 11.55 -6.66 -4.45
CA ARG A 7 10.71 -5.45 -4.64
C ARG A 7 9.21 -5.74 -4.60
N GLU A 8 8.79 -6.87 -5.18
CA GLU A 8 7.40 -7.32 -5.16
C GLU A 8 6.86 -7.60 -3.75
N ALA A 9 7.67 -8.16 -2.86
CA ALA A 9 7.27 -8.42 -1.48
C ALA A 9 7.10 -7.12 -0.69
N ILE A 10 7.92 -6.11 -1.00
CA ILE A 10 7.83 -4.76 -0.40
C ILE A 10 6.54 -4.07 -0.87
N ARG A 11 6.25 -4.12 -2.17
CA ARG A 11 4.96 -3.66 -2.75
C ARG A 11 3.76 -4.36 -2.11
N ALA A 12 3.82 -5.67 -1.95
CA ALA A 12 2.73 -6.44 -1.34
C ALA A 12 2.51 -6.05 0.15
N GLU A 13 3.58 -5.72 0.88
CA GLU A 13 3.51 -5.24 2.26
C GLU A 13 2.80 -3.89 2.34
N GLY A 14 3.12 -2.94 1.45
CA GLY A 14 2.45 -1.66 1.35
C GLY A 14 0.96 -1.80 1.01
N ALA A 15 0.65 -2.63 0.00
CA ALA A 15 -0.73 -2.91 -0.37
C ALA A 15 -1.54 -3.52 0.78
N ARG A 16 -0.92 -4.38 1.59
CA ARG A 16 -1.54 -4.98 2.76
C ARG A 16 -1.81 -3.95 3.86
N ALA A 17 -0.84 -3.06 4.14
CA ALA A 17 -1.02 -2.01 5.14
C ALA A 17 -2.21 -1.09 4.81
N ALA A 18 -2.34 -0.70 3.54
CA ALA A 18 -3.49 0.07 3.05
C ALA A 18 -4.83 -0.69 3.24
N ARG A 19 -4.87 -2.00 2.94
CA ARG A 19 -6.07 -2.83 3.14
C ARG A 19 -6.46 -3.00 4.60
N GLU A 20 -5.46 -3.06 5.49
CA GLU A 20 -5.67 -3.10 6.94
C GLU A 20 -6.04 -1.72 7.53
N GLY A 21 -6.08 -0.65 6.72
CA GLY A 21 -6.37 0.71 7.16
C GLY A 21 -5.25 1.34 8.00
N LYS A 22 -4.03 0.79 7.93
CA LYS A 22 -2.86 1.35 8.63
C LYS A 22 -2.38 2.58 7.86
N GLY A 23 -2.03 3.66 8.55
CA GLY A 23 -1.48 4.86 7.92
C GLY A 23 -0.05 4.66 7.37
N MET A 24 0.44 5.63 6.60
CA MET A 24 1.80 5.64 6.02
C MET A 24 2.92 5.52 7.08
N SER A 25 2.65 5.90 8.33
CA SER A 25 3.58 5.75 9.46
C SER A 25 3.88 4.28 9.81
N ALA A 26 3.10 3.32 9.30
CA ALA A 26 3.36 1.89 9.46
C ALA A 26 4.49 1.37 8.55
N CYS A 27 4.97 2.19 7.62
CA CYS A 27 6.10 1.83 6.78
C CYS A 27 7.41 1.91 7.58
N ARG A 28 8.12 0.77 7.60
CA ARG A 28 9.39 0.58 8.31
C ARG A 28 10.64 0.93 7.48
N TYR A 29 10.44 1.30 6.22
CA TYR A 29 11.52 1.65 5.31
C TYR A 29 11.83 3.14 5.42
N GLU A 30 13.13 3.45 5.48
CA GLU A 30 13.63 4.82 5.57
C GLU A 30 13.27 5.62 4.32
N GLU A 31 12.89 6.89 4.51
CA GLU A 31 12.61 7.80 3.39
C GLU A 31 13.82 7.99 2.49
N GLY A 32 13.58 8.01 1.17
CA GLY A 32 14.65 8.10 0.16
C GLY A 32 15.30 6.76 -0.21
N THR A 33 14.82 5.64 0.33
CA THR A 33 15.25 4.30 -0.11
C THR A 33 14.32 3.72 -1.18
N GLU A 34 14.87 2.93 -2.11
CA GLU A 34 14.06 2.22 -3.13
C GLU A 34 12.99 1.34 -2.47
N ALA A 35 13.27 0.80 -1.28
CA ALA A 35 12.30 0.03 -0.51
C ALA A 35 11.10 0.89 -0.04
N ARG A 36 11.31 2.14 0.32
CA ARG A 36 10.21 3.05 0.67
C ARG A 36 9.35 3.36 -0.56
N ASP A 37 9.97 3.62 -1.70
CA ASP A 37 9.26 3.90 -2.95
C ASP A 37 8.40 2.72 -3.40
N GLU A 38 8.94 1.50 -3.32
CA GLU A 38 8.19 0.28 -3.64
C GLU A 38 7.03 0.05 -2.65
N TRP A 39 7.24 0.30 -1.36
CA TRP A 39 6.18 0.17 -0.37
C TRP A 39 5.06 1.19 -0.62
N ASP A 40 5.42 2.45 -0.88
CA ASP A 40 4.47 3.53 -1.17
C ASP A 40 3.67 3.24 -2.44
N ASN A 41 4.34 2.76 -3.49
CA ASN A 41 3.68 2.36 -4.73
C ASN A 41 2.59 1.31 -4.50
N GLY A 42 2.88 0.27 -3.70
CA GLY A 42 1.91 -0.76 -3.34
C GLY A 42 0.77 -0.22 -2.48
N TYR A 43 1.09 0.62 -1.50
CA TYR A 43 0.14 1.25 -0.59
C TYR A 43 -0.84 2.16 -1.34
N CYS A 44 -0.34 3.09 -2.17
CA CYS A 44 -1.12 4.01 -2.98
C CYS A 44 -2.05 3.27 -3.96
N GLN A 45 -1.56 2.22 -4.63
CA GLN A 45 -2.40 1.39 -5.51
C GLN A 45 -3.57 0.74 -4.75
N ALA A 46 -3.34 0.24 -3.55
CA ALA A 46 -4.38 -0.38 -2.73
C ALA A 46 -5.38 0.67 -2.19
N CYS A 47 -4.92 1.84 -1.76
CA CYS A 47 -5.78 2.95 -1.35
C CYS A 47 -6.67 3.44 -2.51
N ALA A 48 -6.11 3.60 -3.72
CA ALA A 48 -6.89 4.00 -4.90
C ALA A 48 -8.02 3.00 -5.21
N ARG A 49 -7.74 1.69 -5.09
CA ARG A 49 -8.78 0.65 -5.28
C ARG A 49 -9.85 0.69 -4.19
N ALA A 50 -9.49 0.98 -2.94
CA ALA A 50 -10.45 1.14 -1.86
C ALA A 50 -11.42 2.31 -2.10
N VAL A 51 -10.90 3.44 -2.61
CA VAL A 51 -11.74 4.60 -2.97
C VAL A 51 -12.69 4.26 -4.13
N VAL A 52 -12.20 3.60 -5.18
CA VAL A 52 -13.04 3.18 -6.32
C VAL A 52 -14.12 2.19 -5.89
N ALA A 53 -13.78 1.21 -5.04
CA ALA A 53 -14.76 0.25 -4.52
C ALA A 53 -15.86 0.92 -3.68
N ASN A 54 -15.49 1.89 -2.83
CA ASN A 54 -16.46 2.62 -2.02
C ASN A 54 -17.35 3.53 -2.89
N SER A 55 -16.76 4.18 -3.90
CA SER A 55 -17.50 5.02 -4.86
C SER A 55 -18.49 4.21 -5.71
N ALA A 56 -18.14 2.98 -6.08
CA ALA A 56 -19.01 2.07 -6.80
C ALA A 56 -20.15 1.54 -5.91
N ALA A 57 -19.86 1.23 -4.65
CA ALA A 57 -20.87 0.77 -3.69
C ALA A 57 -21.95 1.84 -3.43
N ILE A 58 -21.58 3.12 -3.35
CA ILE A 58 -22.52 4.24 -3.17
C ILE A 58 -23.47 4.38 -4.37
N ARG A 59 -23.00 4.17 -5.59
CA ARG A 59 -23.83 4.32 -6.81
C ARG A 59 -24.82 3.18 -7.05
N VAL A 60 -24.60 2.01 -6.46
CA VAL A 60 -25.53 0.87 -6.59
C VAL A 60 -26.65 0.93 -5.53
N ALA A 61 -26.46 1.72 -4.47
CA ALA A 61 -27.43 1.88 -3.38
C ALA A 61 -28.35 3.11 -3.53
N ALA A 62 -28.27 3.84 -4.65
CA ALA A 62 -29.12 4.98 -4.99
C ALA A 62 -30.06 4.63 -6.15
#